data_AF-A0A2P2GV45-F1
#
_entry.id   AF-A0A2P2GV45-F1
#
_cell.length_a   1.000
_cell.length_b   1.000
_cell.length_c   1.000
_cell.angle_alpha   90.00
_cell.angle_beta   90.00
_cell.angle_gamma   90.00
#
_symmetry.space_group_name_H-M   'P 1'
#
loop_
_entity.id
_entity.type
_entity.pdbx_description
1 polymer ?
#
loop_
_entity_poly.entity_id
_entity_poly.type
_entity_poly.pdbx_seq_one_letter_code
_entity_poly.pdbx_strand_id
1 'polypeptide(L)'
;MVSMTEESGPQALGVFVVANVAQETSHGDGGLEIRQGLRHFAPGAKVWIFNPIGTGSVVVVGRHRRNSRRYMRIIIERRFLTNLRVRTCYSTALFRALWDLERDEELPDSDLLRQREWAEELAREWNTPAMKARLDDQPRLTPFLVSDPPPLELRRSGVTYHLAHFNAHGARYSPEPPPVEPSPRID
;
A
#
# COMPACT_ATOMS: atom_id res chain seq x y z
N MET A 1 -4.72 50.88 14.87
CA MET A 1 -5.55 49.69 14.65
C MET A 1 -5.26 49.18 13.25
N VAL A 2 -4.45 48.14 13.12
CA VAL A 2 -4.19 47.50 11.83
C VAL A 2 -5.04 46.24 11.79
N SER A 3 -6.02 46.25 10.89
CA SER A 3 -6.80 45.08 10.51
C SER A 3 -5.85 44.09 9.82
N MET A 4 -5.45 43.05 10.54
CA MET A 4 -4.85 41.86 9.92
C MET A 4 -5.99 41.09 9.26
N THR A 5 -6.05 41.21 7.93
CA THR A 5 -6.80 40.28 7.10
C THR A 5 -6.00 38.97 7.10
N GLU A 6 -6.44 37.99 7.87
CA GLU A 6 -5.98 36.61 7.71
C GLU A 6 -6.33 36.17 6.29
N GLU A 7 -5.31 35.93 5.47
CA GLU A 7 -5.44 35.16 4.23
C GLU A 7 -5.89 33.74 4.62
N SER A 8 -7.21 33.54 4.68
CA SER A 8 -7.82 32.23 4.93
C SER A 8 -7.64 31.38 3.67
N GLY A 9 -6.50 30.68 3.60
CA GLY A 9 -6.31 29.60 2.64
C GLY A 9 -7.36 28.49 2.85
N PRO A 10 -7.57 27.60 1.86
CA PRO A 10 -8.56 26.54 2.00
C PRO A 10 -8.26 25.68 3.23
N GLN A 11 -9.26 25.50 4.10
CA GLN A 11 -9.14 24.70 5.32
C GLN A 11 -8.79 23.25 4.97
N ALA A 12 -7.76 22.72 5.62
CA ALA A 12 -7.37 21.32 5.48
C ALA A 12 -8.43 20.43 6.13
N LEU A 13 -8.96 19.48 5.37
CA LEU A 13 -10.00 18.56 5.84
C LEU A 13 -9.42 17.25 6.37
N GLY A 14 -8.26 16.82 5.88
CA GLY A 14 -7.61 15.60 6.35
C GLY A 14 -6.25 15.35 5.70
N VAL A 15 -5.48 14.41 6.24
CA VAL A 15 -4.20 13.95 5.66
C VAL A 15 -4.28 12.46 5.33
N PHE A 16 -3.89 12.08 4.11
CA PHE A 16 -4.01 10.71 3.62
C PHE A 16 -2.79 10.28 2.83
N VAL A 17 -2.65 8.97 2.68
CA VAL A 17 -1.79 8.39 1.65
C VAL A 17 -2.50 8.49 0.30
N VAL A 18 -1.76 8.92 -0.70
CA VAL A 18 -2.17 9.00 -2.10
C VAL A 18 -1.24 8.12 -2.90
N ALA A 19 -1.79 7.39 -3.86
CA ALA A 19 -1.05 6.53 -4.75
C ALA A 19 -1.45 6.79 -6.21
N ASN A 20 -0.73 6.15 -7.11
CA ASN A 20 -1.08 6.03 -8.52
C ASN A 20 -1.44 4.57 -8.80
N VAL A 21 -2.43 4.35 -9.65
CA VAL A 21 -2.68 3.02 -10.23
C VAL A 21 -1.51 2.66 -11.14
N ALA A 22 -0.97 1.45 -10.99
CA ALA A 22 0.13 0.96 -11.80
C ALA A 22 -0.21 1.01 -13.30
N GLN A 23 0.81 1.20 -14.14
CA GLN A 23 0.62 1.21 -15.60
C GLN A 23 0.08 -0.14 -16.08
N GLU A 24 0.66 -1.21 -15.54
CA GLU A 24 0.30 -2.59 -15.78
C GLU A 24 -0.08 -3.26 -14.46
N THR A 25 -1.06 -4.14 -14.51
CA THR A 25 -1.56 -4.87 -13.35
C THR A 25 -1.72 -6.35 -13.69
N SER A 26 -1.33 -7.22 -12.75
CA SER A 26 -1.41 -8.68 -12.88
C SER A 26 -2.74 -9.23 -12.36
N HIS A 27 -3.44 -10.04 -13.13
CA HIS A 27 -4.75 -10.64 -12.80
C HIS A 27 -4.72 -12.16 -12.90
N GLY A 28 -5.78 -12.79 -12.37
CA GLY A 28 -5.96 -14.24 -12.42
C GLY A 28 -5.03 -15.01 -11.47
N ASP A 29 -5.21 -16.32 -11.43
CA ASP A 29 -4.37 -17.22 -10.65
C ASP A 29 -2.92 -17.17 -11.16
N GLY A 30 -1.99 -16.92 -10.25
CA GLY A 30 -0.57 -16.75 -10.58
C GLY A 30 -0.19 -15.38 -11.17
N GLY A 31 -1.15 -14.48 -11.44
CA GLY A 31 -0.85 -13.13 -11.94
C GLY A 31 -0.33 -13.08 -13.39
N LEU A 32 -0.62 -14.12 -14.18
CA LEU A 32 -0.12 -14.25 -15.55
C LEU A 32 -0.85 -13.34 -16.55
N GLU A 33 -2.05 -12.87 -16.20
CA GLU A 33 -2.81 -11.96 -17.06
C GLU A 33 -2.41 -10.52 -16.78
N ILE A 34 -1.68 -9.89 -17.71
CA ILE A 34 -1.30 -8.48 -17.60
C ILE A 34 -2.35 -7.60 -18.29
N ARG A 35 -2.85 -6.59 -17.57
CA ARG A 35 -3.79 -5.59 -18.07
C ARG A 35 -3.28 -4.18 -17.82
N GLN A 36 -3.65 -3.24 -18.69
CA GLN A 36 -3.36 -1.82 -18.45
C GLN A 36 -4.34 -1.20 -17.45
N GLY A 37 -3.80 -0.69 -16.35
CA GLY A 37 -4.57 -0.06 -15.27
C GLY A 37 -5.66 -0.98 -14.71
N LEU A 38 -6.77 -0.40 -14.26
CA LEU A 38 -7.89 -1.14 -13.69
C LEU A 38 -9.18 -0.90 -14.47
N ARG A 39 -10.20 -1.72 -14.21
CA ARG A 39 -11.53 -1.55 -14.82
C ARG A 39 -12.11 -0.16 -14.57
N HIS A 40 -11.92 0.38 -13.37
CA HIS A 40 -12.51 1.65 -12.92
C HIS A 40 -11.55 2.83 -12.98
N PHE A 41 -10.24 2.59 -13.04
CA PHE A 41 -9.21 3.63 -13.00
C PHE A 41 -8.25 3.49 -14.18
N ALA A 42 -7.90 4.61 -14.79
CA ALA A 42 -6.92 4.64 -15.87
C ALA A 42 -5.52 4.28 -15.34
N PRO A 43 -4.62 3.75 -16.19
CA PRO A 43 -3.19 3.66 -15.88
C PRO A 43 -2.67 5.00 -15.34
N GLY A 44 -1.93 4.98 -14.24
CA GLY A 44 -1.39 6.18 -13.60
C GLY A 44 -2.42 7.05 -12.86
N ALA A 45 -3.71 6.67 -12.82
CA ALA A 45 -4.73 7.46 -12.13
C ALA A 45 -4.40 7.65 -10.65
N LYS A 46 -4.57 8.88 -10.16
CA LYS A 46 -4.37 9.23 -8.75
C LYS A 46 -5.56 8.73 -7.92
N VAL A 47 -5.25 8.02 -6.84
CA VAL A 47 -6.24 7.54 -5.87
C VAL A 47 -5.81 7.89 -4.44
N TRP A 48 -6.78 8.15 -3.58
CA TRP A 48 -6.62 8.43 -2.15
C TRP A 48 -6.94 7.17 -1.36
N ILE A 49 -6.09 6.80 -0.43
CA ILE A 49 -6.24 5.61 0.41
C ILE A 49 -6.96 6.03 1.68
N PHE A 50 -8.14 5.46 1.92
CA PHE A 50 -8.89 5.73 3.15
C PHE A 50 -8.41 4.83 4.27
N ASN A 51 -8.52 3.51 4.07
CA ASN A 51 -8.11 2.52 5.06
C ASN A 51 -7.62 1.22 4.39
N PRO A 52 -6.54 0.61 4.93
CA PRO A 52 -6.21 -0.78 4.65
C PRO A 52 -7.34 -1.72 5.12
N ILE A 53 -7.59 -2.78 4.35
CA ILE A 53 -8.50 -3.87 4.69
C ILE A 53 -7.73 -5.19 4.61
N GLY A 54 -7.55 -5.83 5.76
CA GLY A 54 -6.83 -7.11 5.84
C GLY A 54 -5.37 -7.00 5.36
N THR A 55 -4.86 -8.07 4.77
CA THR A 55 -3.42 -8.24 4.48
C THR A 55 -2.97 -7.72 3.11
N GLY A 56 -3.87 -7.17 2.29
CA GLY A 56 -3.48 -6.77 0.93
C GLY A 56 -4.49 -5.96 0.14
N SER A 57 -5.65 -5.64 0.71
CA SER A 57 -6.68 -4.85 0.06
C SER A 57 -6.79 -3.49 0.71
N VAL A 58 -7.25 -2.50 -0.04
CA VAL A 58 -7.35 -1.12 0.42
C VAL A 58 -8.60 -0.47 -0.12
N VAL A 59 -9.26 0.34 0.72
CA VAL A 59 -10.30 1.26 0.23
C VAL A 59 -9.61 2.43 -0.43
N VAL A 60 -9.94 2.65 -1.71
CA VAL A 60 -9.44 3.80 -2.46
C VAL A 60 -10.58 4.65 -3.00
N VAL A 61 -10.31 5.95 -3.09
CA VAL A 61 -11.18 6.92 -3.73
C VAL A 61 -10.43 7.61 -4.86
N GLY A 62 -11.04 7.61 -6.04
CA GLY A 62 -10.45 8.23 -7.22
C GLY A 62 -11.49 8.65 -8.24
N ARG A 63 -11.05 9.30 -9.31
CA ARG A 63 -11.91 9.65 -10.44
C ARG A 63 -12.08 8.45 -11.37
N HIS A 64 -13.31 8.11 -11.69
CA HIS A 64 -13.59 6.98 -12.58
C HIS A 64 -13.10 7.26 -14.01
N ARG A 65 -12.48 6.26 -14.65
CA ARG A 65 -11.81 6.44 -15.96
C ARG A 65 -12.72 6.88 -17.11
N ARG A 66 -14.01 6.51 -17.06
CA ARG A 66 -15.03 6.94 -18.06
C ARG A 66 -15.88 8.13 -17.60
N ASN A 67 -15.80 8.49 -16.32
CA ASN A 67 -16.58 9.58 -15.74
C ASN A 67 -15.74 10.29 -14.69
N SER A 68 -14.87 11.20 -15.14
CA SER A 68 -13.93 11.91 -14.28
C SER A 68 -14.57 12.96 -13.38
N ARG A 69 -15.88 13.25 -13.56
CA ARG A 69 -16.62 14.25 -12.78
C ARG A 69 -17.01 13.76 -11.39
N ARG A 70 -17.08 12.44 -11.17
CA ARG A 70 -17.47 11.86 -9.89
C ARG A 70 -16.32 11.05 -9.28
N TYR A 71 -16.21 11.13 -7.97
CA TYR A 71 -15.39 10.21 -7.21
C TYR A 71 -16.10 8.85 -7.12
N MET A 72 -15.30 7.80 -7.10
CA MET A 72 -15.74 6.43 -6.87
C MET A 72 -14.88 5.84 -5.75
N ARG A 73 -15.55 5.20 -4.79
CA ARG A 73 -14.95 4.46 -3.68
C ARG A 73 -15.02 2.97 -4.00
N ILE A 74 -13.88 2.30 -4.06
CA ILE A 74 -13.81 0.84 -4.26
C ILE A 74 -12.69 0.21 -3.46
N ILE A 75 -12.78 -1.10 -3.26
CA ILE A 75 -11.70 -1.91 -2.70
C ILE A 75 -10.84 -2.43 -3.86
N ILE A 76 -9.52 -2.26 -3.76
CA ILE A 76 -8.55 -2.82 -4.70
C ILE A 76 -7.40 -3.46 -3.96
N GLU A 77 -6.62 -4.29 -4.65
CA GLU A 77 -5.38 -4.82 -4.09
C GLU A 77 -4.27 -3.77 -4.05
N ARG A 78 -3.53 -3.72 -2.94
CA ARG A 78 -2.36 -2.84 -2.73
C ARG A 78 -1.33 -2.99 -3.83
N ARG A 79 -1.12 -4.21 -4.35
CA ARG A 79 -0.13 -4.49 -5.41
C ARG A 79 -0.38 -3.73 -6.72
N PHE A 80 -1.58 -3.19 -6.93
CA PHE A 80 -1.91 -2.37 -8.09
C PHE A 80 -1.62 -0.89 -7.90
N LEU A 81 -1.03 -0.52 -6.75
CA LEU A 81 -0.69 0.85 -6.40
C LEU A 81 0.82 1.06 -6.40
N THR A 82 1.22 2.26 -6.83
CA THR A 82 2.60 2.72 -6.85
C THR A 82 2.68 4.19 -6.44
N ASN A 83 3.90 4.70 -6.21
CA ASN A 83 4.17 6.10 -5.87
C ASN A 83 3.34 6.60 -4.67
N LEU A 84 3.39 5.84 -3.57
CA LEU A 84 2.65 6.16 -2.37
C LEU A 84 3.28 7.38 -1.71
N ARG A 85 2.46 8.35 -1.33
CA ARG A 85 2.93 9.62 -0.75
C ARG A 85 1.84 10.28 0.07
N VAL A 86 2.24 11.08 1.04
CA VAL A 86 1.29 11.80 1.89
C VAL A 86 0.80 13.08 1.19
N ARG A 87 -0.51 13.34 1.28
CA ARG A 87 -1.13 14.58 0.80
C ARG A 87 -2.25 15.04 1.73
N THR A 88 -2.38 16.36 1.86
CA THR A 88 -3.50 17.01 2.53
C THR A 88 -4.69 17.14 1.58
N CYS A 89 -5.87 16.74 2.04
CA CYS A 89 -7.13 16.90 1.34
C CYS A 89 -7.76 18.24 1.69
N TYR A 90 -8.09 19.03 0.66
CA TYR A 90 -8.81 20.30 0.78
C TYR A 90 -10.18 20.26 0.09
N SER A 91 -10.52 19.14 -0.57
CA SER A 91 -11.73 19.02 -1.37
C SER A 91 -12.84 18.35 -0.57
N THR A 92 -13.90 19.08 -0.25
CA THR A 92 -15.07 18.54 0.46
C THR A 92 -15.69 17.36 -0.28
N ALA A 93 -15.82 17.43 -1.60
CA ALA A 93 -16.38 16.34 -2.40
C ALA A 93 -15.53 15.05 -2.33
N LEU A 94 -14.21 15.18 -2.26
CA LEU A 94 -13.31 14.04 -2.08
C LEU A 94 -13.39 13.50 -0.65
N PHE A 95 -13.39 14.40 0.34
CA PHE A 95 -13.45 14.03 1.75
C PHE A 95 -14.75 13.28 2.08
N ARG A 96 -15.90 13.77 1.60
CA ARG A 96 -17.17 13.04 1.69
C ARG A 96 -17.10 11.66 1.04
N ALA A 97 -16.49 11.56 -0.14
CA ALA A 97 -16.32 10.26 -0.81
C ALA A 97 -15.36 9.30 -0.07
N LEU A 98 -14.40 9.80 0.72
CA LEU A 98 -13.51 8.98 1.56
C LEU A 98 -14.28 8.35 2.73
N TRP A 99 -15.12 9.13 3.40
CA TRP A 99 -15.95 8.68 4.52
C TRP A 99 -17.28 8.04 4.12
N ASP A 100 -17.61 8.02 2.82
CA ASP A 100 -18.88 7.50 2.30
C ASP A 100 -20.10 8.29 2.81
N LEU A 101 -19.94 9.62 2.91
CA LEU A 101 -20.96 10.53 3.43
C LEU A 101 -21.89 11.04 2.33
N GLU A 102 -23.16 11.21 2.67
CA GLU A 102 -24.13 11.95 1.87
C GLU A 102 -23.85 13.46 1.88
N ARG A 103 -24.62 14.23 1.10
CA ARG A 103 -24.37 15.68 0.91
C ARG A 103 -24.54 16.49 2.20
N ASP A 104 -25.53 16.12 3.01
CA ASP A 104 -26.00 16.95 4.12
C ASP A 104 -25.45 16.47 5.48
N GLU A 105 -24.71 15.36 5.50
CA GLU A 105 -24.03 14.87 6.70
C GLU A 105 -22.90 15.81 7.14
N GLU A 106 -22.70 15.92 8.45
CA GLU A 106 -21.61 16.70 9.02
C GLU A 106 -20.25 16.04 8.71
N LEU A 107 -19.23 16.87 8.49
CA LEU A 107 -17.89 16.35 8.26
C LEU A 107 -17.27 15.93 9.60
N PRO A 108 -16.71 14.72 9.71
CA PRO A 108 -16.00 14.31 10.92
C PRO A 108 -14.77 15.17 11.17
N ASP A 109 -14.56 15.51 12.44
CA ASP A 109 -13.34 16.16 12.89
C ASP A 109 -12.11 15.32 12.55
N SER A 110 -11.07 15.99 12.06
CA SER A 110 -9.83 15.37 11.65
C SER A 110 -8.66 15.89 12.47
N ASP A 111 -8.08 14.99 13.27
CA ASP A 111 -6.76 15.20 13.86
C ASP A 111 -5.69 15.09 12.76
N LEU A 112 -5.37 16.23 12.15
CA LEU A 112 -4.46 16.32 11.01
C LEU A 112 -3.03 15.87 11.35
N LEU A 113 -2.61 16.02 12.61
CA LEU A 113 -1.28 15.61 13.05
C LEU A 113 -1.21 14.09 13.13
N ARG A 114 -2.15 13.47 13.86
CA ARG A 114 -2.21 12.00 13.96
C ARG A 114 -2.41 11.34 12.61
N GLN A 115 -3.28 11.90 11.77
CA GLN A 115 -3.49 11.42 10.40
C GLN A 115 -2.21 11.52 9.55
N ARG A 116 -1.43 12.58 9.72
CA ARG A 116 -0.15 12.74 9.03
C ARG A 116 0.87 11.69 9.46
N GLU A 117 1.08 11.50 10.76
CA GLU A 117 2.03 10.51 11.28
C GLU A 117 1.68 9.11 10.77
N TRP A 118 0.41 8.73 10.88
CA TRP A 118 -0.09 7.46 10.37
C TRP A 118 0.11 7.33 8.85
N ALA A 119 -0.21 8.37 8.06
CA ALA A 119 -0.04 8.34 6.62
C ALA A 119 1.43 8.25 6.21
N GLU A 120 2.33 8.92 6.93
CA GLU A 120 3.78 8.89 6.68
C GLU A 120 4.36 7.51 6.99
N GLU A 121 3.97 6.90 8.11
CA GLU A 121 4.35 5.54 8.46
C GLU A 121 3.88 4.53 7.40
N LEU A 122 2.59 4.58 7.05
CA LEU A 122 2.01 3.68 6.05
C LEU A 122 2.68 3.84 4.68
N ALA A 123 2.94 5.08 4.25
CA ALA A 123 3.63 5.34 3.00
C ALA A 123 5.09 4.84 3.02
N ARG A 124 5.81 4.99 4.15
CA ARG A 124 7.16 4.43 4.30
C ARG A 124 7.14 2.91 4.21
N GLU A 125 6.27 2.27 4.98
CA GLU A 125 6.15 0.81 5.02
C GLU A 125 5.83 0.26 3.62
N TRP A 126 4.84 0.84 2.93
CA TRP A 126 4.38 0.29 1.65
C TRP A 126 5.23 0.66 0.44
N ASN A 127 6.02 1.74 0.52
CA ASN A 127 7.06 2.02 -0.47
C ASN A 127 8.32 1.18 -0.26
N THR A 128 8.46 0.52 0.90
CA THR A 128 9.58 -0.40 1.12
C THR A 128 9.39 -1.58 0.17
N PRO A 129 10.35 -1.84 -0.75
CA PRO A 129 10.28 -3.00 -1.62
C PRO A 129 10.11 -4.25 -0.77
N ALA A 130 9.10 -5.05 -1.11
CA ALA A 130 8.74 -6.21 -0.33
C ALA A 130 8.30 -7.35 -1.24
N MET A 131 8.69 -8.57 -0.88
CA MET A 131 8.31 -9.78 -1.58
C MET A 131 7.56 -10.74 -0.65
N LYS A 132 6.78 -11.65 -1.25
CA LYS A 132 6.07 -12.68 -0.48
C LYS A 132 7.08 -13.69 0.06
N ALA A 133 6.95 -14.04 1.33
CA ALA A 133 7.72 -15.06 2.01
C ALA A 133 6.82 -16.22 2.43
N ARG A 134 7.38 -17.43 2.38
CA ARG A 134 6.78 -18.66 2.91
C ARG A 134 7.76 -19.37 3.84
N LEU A 135 7.24 -20.03 4.85
CA LEU A 135 8.00 -20.93 5.73
C LEU A 135 7.80 -22.37 5.22
N ASP A 136 8.89 -23.11 5.04
CA ASP A 136 8.84 -24.45 4.45
C ASP A 136 8.19 -25.49 5.38
N ASP A 137 8.30 -25.29 6.69
CA ASP A 137 7.65 -26.10 7.73
C ASP A 137 6.16 -25.78 7.92
N GLN A 138 5.68 -24.64 7.40
CA GLN A 138 4.31 -24.17 7.55
C GLN A 138 3.67 -23.79 6.21
N PRO A 139 3.56 -24.74 5.25
CA PRO A 139 3.06 -24.46 3.90
C PRO A 139 1.57 -24.06 3.86
N ARG A 140 0.81 -24.35 4.93
CA ARG A 140 -0.59 -23.95 5.06
C ARG A 140 -0.78 -22.52 5.54
N LEU A 141 0.27 -21.85 6.01
CA LEU A 141 0.17 -20.45 6.39
C LEU A 141 0.09 -19.55 5.17
N THR A 142 -0.74 -18.52 5.28
CA THR A 142 -0.81 -17.44 4.29
C THR A 142 0.58 -16.81 4.14
N PRO A 143 1.08 -16.63 2.91
CA PRO A 143 2.33 -15.93 2.66
C PRO A 143 2.32 -14.54 3.30
N PHE A 144 3.44 -14.13 3.88
CA PHE A 144 3.62 -12.81 4.50
C PHE A 144 4.62 -11.99 3.69
N LEU A 145 4.80 -10.70 4.02
CA LEU A 145 5.75 -9.84 3.31
C LEU A 145 7.07 -9.75 4.08
N VAL A 146 8.18 -9.80 3.35
CA VAL A 146 9.53 -9.47 3.81
C VAL A 146 10.13 -8.42 2.89
N SER A 147 11.21 -7.76 3.28
CA SER A 147 11.90 -6.79 2.42
C SER A 147 12.36 -7.43 1.10
N ASP A 148 12.60 -6.60 0.10
CA ASP A 148 13.32 -6.95 -1.12
C ASP A 148 14.59 -6.05 -1.19
N PRO A 149 15.79 -6.60 -0.99
CA PRO A 149 16.10 -8.03 -0.85
C PRO A 149 15.62 -8.63 0.48
N PRO A 150 15.30 -9.94 0.51
CA PRO A 150 14.82 -10.61 1.72
C PRO A 150 15.92 -10.72 2.78
N PRO A 151 15.58 -10.58 4.08
CA PRO A 151 16.55 -10.77 5.15
C PRO A 151 17.05 -12.22 5.17
N LEU A 152 18.33 -12.40 5.52
CA LEU A 152 18.93 -13.74 5.63
C LEU A 152 18.35 -14.54 6.81
N GLU A 153 17.91 -13.84 7.85
CA GLU A 153 17.33 -14.44 9.05
C GLU A 153 16.02 -13.76 9.43
N LEU A 154 15.05 -14.56 9.84
CA LEU A 154 13.73 -14.10 10.26
C LEU A 154 13.36 -14.78 11.57
N ARG A 155 13.00 -14.00 12.60
CA ARG A 155 12.44 -14.53 13.84
C ARG A 155 10.92 -14.51 13.79
N ARG A 156 10.28 -15.67 13.98
CA ARG A 156 8.83 -15.81 14.02
C ARG A 156 8.39 -16.88 15.01
N SER A 157 7.43 -16.56 15.88
CA SER A 157 6.90 -17.50 16.89
C SER A 157 7.98 -18.17 17.75
N GLY A 158 9.07 -17.45 18.05
CA GLY A 158 10.21 -17.98 18.81
C GLY A 158 11.20 -18.85 18.03
N VAL A 159 10.96 -19.10 16.74
CA VAL A 159 11.84 -19.85 15.84
C VAL A 159 12.63 -18.87 14.97
N THR A 160 13.93 -19.15 14.77
CA THR A 160 14.75 -18.46 13.77
C THR A 160 14.70 -19.26 12.48
N TYR A 161 14.30 -18.60 11.40
CA TYR A 161 14.29 -19.15 10.07
C TYR A 161 15.38 -18.50 9.22
N HIS A 162 16.03 -19.31 8.39
CA HIS A 162 17.07 -18.89 7.48
C HIS A 162 16.55 -18.86 6.04
N LEU A 163 16.99 -17.88 5.26
CA LEU A 163 16.64 -17.76 3.85
C LEU A 163 17.20 -18.96 3.07
N ALA A 164 16.30 -19.83 2.60
CA ALA A 164 16.67 -21.01 1.83
C ALA A 164 16.80 -20.70 0.34
N HIS A 165 15.86 -19.91 -0.20
CA HIS A 165 15.84 -19.55 -1.61
C HIS A 165 15.03 -18.27 -1.83
N PHE A 166 15.48 -17.37 -2.71
CA PHE A 166 14.67 -16.25 -3.18
C PHE A 166 14.77 -16.08 -4.70
N ASN A 167 13.67 -15.69 -5.31
CA ASN A 167 13.61 -15.33 -6.73
C ASN A 167 12.49 -14.31 -6.96
N ALA A 168 12.19 -14.02 -8.24
CA ALA A 168 11.11 -13.11 -8.62
C ALA A 168 9.71 -13.52 -8.10
N HIS A 169 9.53 -14.76 -7.62
CA HIS A 169 8.25 -15.26 -7.10
C HIS A 169 8.15 -15.17 -5.57
N GLY A 170 9.24 -14.79 -4.89
CA GLY A 170 9.29 -14.58 -3.45
C GLY A 170 10.46 -15.29 -2.75
N ALA A 171 10.46 -15.21 -1.44
CA ALA A 171 11.43 -15.82 -0.55
C ALA A 171 10.85 -17.07 0.13
N ARG A 172 11.71 -18.07 0.35
CA ARG A 172 11.42 -19.28 1.13
C ARG A 172 12.39 -19.36 2.29
N TYR A 173 11.85 -19.69 3.45
CA TYR A 173 12.57 -19.73 4.70
C TYR A 173 12.47 -21.13 5.31
N SER A 174 13.61 -21.65 5.77
CA SER A 174 13.73 -22.94 6.44
C SER A 174 14.15 -22.73 7.89
N PRO A 175 13.67 -23.54 8.86
CA PRO A 175 14.23 -23.54 10.21
C PRO A 175 15.66 -24.09 10.24
N GLU A 176 16.08 -24.81 9.19
CA GLU A 176 17.46 -25.29 9.03
C GLU A 176 18.34 -24.21 8.40
N PRO A 177 19.56 -23.99 8.91
CA PRO A 177 20.50 -23.07 8.29
C PRO A 177 20.88 -23.55 6.89
N PRO A 178 21.14 -22.63 5.93
CA PRO A 178 21.59 -23.00 4.61
C PRO A 178 22.87 -23.84 4.70
N PRO A 179 23.02 -24.86 3.84
CA PRO A 179 24.23 -25.67 3.83
C PRO A 179 25.44 -24.76 3.59
N VAL A 180 26.44 -24.85 4.47
CA VAL A 180 27.71 -24.13 4.30
C VAL A 180 28.37 -24.70 3.05
N GLU A 181 28.45 -23.89 1.98
CA GLU A 181 29.25 -24.26 0.81
C GLU A 181 30.69 -24.52 1.30
N PRO A 182 31.26 -25.71 1.02
CA PRO A 182 32.63 -25.97 1.38
C PRO A 182 33.50 -24.94 0.68
N SER A 183 34.33 -24.23 1.45
CA SER A 183 35.27 -23.25 0.89
C SER A 183 36.05 -23.90 -0.24
N PRO A 184 36.23 -23.22 -1.39
CA PRO A 184 37.00 -23.79 -2.48
C PRO A 184 38.38 -24.14 -1.95
N ARG A 185 38.77 -25.42 -2.11
CA ARG A 185 40.15 -25.83 -1.84
C ARG A 185 41.02 -25.07 -2.82
N ILE A 186 41.78 -24.12 -2.29
CA ILE A 186 42.89 -23.51 -3.02
C ILE A 186 44.01 -24.56 -2.94
N ASP A 187 44.16 -25.33 -4.00
CA ASP A 187 45.34 -26.19 -4.23
C ASP A 187 46.55 -25.33 -4.66
#